data_AF-V2UJN3-F1
#
_entry.id   AF-V2UJN3-F1
#
_cell.length_a   1.000
_cell.length_b   1.000
_cell.length_c   1.000
_cell.angle_alpha   90.00
_cell.angle_beta   90.00
_cell.angle_gamma   90.00
#
_symmetry.space_group_name_H-M   'P 1'
#
loop_
_entity.id
_entity.type
_entity.pdbx_description
1 polymer ?
#
loop_
_entity_poly.entity_id
_entity_poly.type
_entity_poly.pdbx_seq_one_letter_code
_entity_poly.pdbx_strand_id
1 'polypeptide(L)' 'MSMKQLHIGQSVQLASMEQIIFTIKKINADGSYEIEAQLDAQNVLNYGHVSPEMLRHINPA' A
#
# COMPACT_ATOMS: atom_id res chain seq x y z
N MET A 1 -2.59 14.42 16.99
CA MET A 1 -2.35 13.01 16.61
C MET A 1 -2.24 12.97 15.10
N SER A 2 -1.04 12.77 14.55
CA SER A 2 -0.85 12.80 13.10
C SER A 2 -1.25 11.45 12.51
N MET A 3 -2.53 11.30 12.12
CA MET A 3 -2.95 10.20 11.25
C MET A 3 -2.19 10.40 9.94
N LYS A 4 -1.14 9.60 9.73
CA LYS A 4 -0.36 9.66 8.49
C LYS A 4 -1.25 9.17 7.36
N GLN A 5 -1.89 10.11 6.67
CA GLN A 5 -2.70 9.79 5.52
C GLN A 5 -1.77 9.35 4.38
N LEU A 6 -2.04 8.18 3.82
CA LEU A 6 -1.30 7.66 2.67
C LEU A 6 -1.83 8.32 1.41
N HIS A 7 -0.93 8.63 0.48
CA HIS A 7 -1.25 9.28 -0.79
C HIS A 7 -1.10 8.31 -1.96
N ILE A 8 -1.85 8.55 -3.04
CA ILE A 8 -1.69 7.81 -4.30
C ILE A 8 -0.26 8.01 -4.84
N GLY A 9 0.34 6.93 -5.33
CA GLY A 9 1.73 6.86 -5.77
C GLY A 9 2.73 6.62 -4.63
N GLN A 10 2.29 6.64 -3.37
CA GLN A 10 3.16 6.38 -2.24
C GLN A 10 3.46 4.88 -2.14
N SER A 11 4.73 4.56 -1.90
CA SER A 11 5.14 3.21 -1.57
C SER A 11 4.80 2.87 -0.12
N VAL A 12 4.28 1.66 0.08
CA VAL A 12 3.86 1.10 1.36
C VAL A 12 4.19 -0.38 1.41
N GLN A 13 4.13 -0.97 2.60
CA GLN A 13 4.25 -2.41 2.77
C GLN A 13 3.05 -2.94 3.54
N LEU A 14 2.69 -4.20 3.31
CA LEU A 14 1.71 -4.87 4.16
C LEU A 14 2.41 -5.30 5.46
N ALA A 15 1.75 -5.09 6.60
CA ALA A 15 2.26 -5.54 7.90
C ALA A 15 2.46 -7.07 7.98
N SER A 16 1.73 -7.83 7.16
CA SER A 16 1.87 -9.28 7.00
C SER A 16 2.92 -9.69 5.96
N MET A 17 3.38 -8.79 5.10
CA MET A 17 4.33 -9.06 4.01
C MET A 17 5.32 -7.89 3.84
N GLU A 18 6.25 -7.80 4.77
CA GLU A 18 7.29 -6.75 4.81
C GLU A 18 8.39 -6.91 3.74
N GLN A 19 8.33 -7.97 2.94
CA GLN A 19 9.28 -8.25 1.86
C GLN A 19 8.86 -7.66 0.51
N ILE A 20 7.61 -7.22 0.37
CA ILE A 20 7.06 -6.70 -0.89
C ILE A 20 6.71 -5.24 -0.70
N ILE A 21 7.19 -4.40 -1.63
CA ILE A 21 6.84 -2.99 -1.69
C ILE A 21 5.65 -2.84 -2.63
N PHE A 22 4.55 -2.33 -2.08
CA PHE A 22 3.36 -1.97 -2.83
C PHE A 22 3.31 -0.46 -3.05
N THR A 23 2.55 -0.05 -4.05
CA THR A 23 2.26 1.36 -4.35
C THR A 23 0.76 1.59 -4.24
N ILE A 24 0.36 2.66 -3.56
CA ILE A 24 -1.04 3.07 -3.49
C ILE A 24 -1.48 3.51 -4.89
N LYS A 25 -2.47 2.83 -5.47
CA LYS A 25 -3.06 3.17 -6.77
C LYS A 25 -4.31 4.02 -6.62
N LYS A 26 -5.07 3.78 -5.55
CA LYS A 26 -6.35 4.46 -5.31
C LYS A 26 -6.66 4.54 -3.83
N ILE A 27 -7.44 5.56 -3.47
CA ILE A 27 -8.08 5.68 -2.15
C ILE A 27 -9.58 5.53 -2.40
N ASN A 28 -10.19 4.52 -1.80
CA ASN A 28 -11.62 4.25 -1.92
C ASN A 28 -12.41 5.24 -1.07
N ALA A 29 -13.68 5.47 -1.43
CA ALA A 29 -14.57 6.38 -0.70
C ALA A 29 -14.83 5.94 0.77
N ASP A 30 -14.69 4.65 1.05
CA ASP A 30 -14.78 4.05 2.38
C ASP A 30 -13.51 4.26 3.24
N GLY A 31 -12.43 4.79 2.65
CA GLY A 31 -11.16 5.02 3.34
C GLY A 31 -10.18 3.85 3.27
N SER A 32 -10.55 2.74 2.63
CA SER A 32 -9.61 1.69 2.23
C SER A 32 -8.76 2.09 1.03
N TYR A 33 -7.64 1.41 0.83
CA TYR A 33 -6.68 1.67 -0.24
C TYR A 33 -6.65 0.52 -1.24
N GLU A 34 -6.45 0.89 -2.51
CA GLU A 34 -6.02 -0.04 -3.54
C GLU A 34 -4.51 0.04 -3.67
N ILE A 35 -3.84 -1.10 -3.56
CA ILE A 35 -2.39 -1.20 -3.65
C ILE A 35 -1.98 -2.20 -4.73
N GLU A 36 -0.84 -1.94 -5.35
CA GLU A 36 -0.27 -2.78 -6.40
C GLU A 36 1.23 -2.96 -6.20
N ALA A 37 1.73 -4.18 -6.38
CA ALA A 37 3.16 -4.47 -6.42
C ALA A 37 3.46 -5.28 -7.67
N GLN A 38 4.48 -4.85 -8.40
CA GLN A 38 5.04 -5.63 -9.50
C GLN A 38 6.15 -6.53 -8.96
N LEU A 39 5.95 -7.85 -9.02
CA LEU A 39 6.95 -8.82 -8.59
C LEU A 39 7.91 -9.16 -9.72
N ASP A 40 7.37 -9.34 -10.93
CA ASP A 40 8.12 -9.67 -12.14
C ASP A 40 7.45 -9.03 -13.37
N ALA A 41 8.02 -9.25 -14.56
CA ALA A 41 7.45 -8.74 -15.83
C ALA A 41 6.00 -9.22 -16.11
N GLN A 42 5.58 -10.34 -15.51
CA GLN A 42 4.24 -10.93 -15.72
C GLN A 42 3.41 -11.06 -14.44
N ASN A 43 4.02 -10.85 -13.27
CA ASN A 43 3.36 -11.04 -11.97
C ASN A 43 3.12 -9.69 -11.31
N VAL A 44 1.84 -9.33 -11.20
CA VAL A 44 1.40 -8.15 -10.47
C VAL A 44 0.45 -8.62 -9.36
N LEU A 45 0.75 -8.22 -8.13
CA LEU A 45 -0.16 -8.37 -7.01
C LEU A 45 -0.97 -7.09 -6.88
N ASN A 46 -2.30 -7.23 -6.92
CA ASN A 46 -3.22 -6.12 -6.75
C ASN A 46 -4.20 -6.46 -5.61
N TYR A 47 -4.42 -5.49 -4.72
CA TYR A 47 -5.39 -5.59 -3.65
C TYR A 47 -6.27 -4.35 -3.67
N GLY A 48 -7.56 -4.51 -3.99
CA GLY A 48 -8.51 -3.41 -4.15
C GLY A 48 -9.09 -2.85 -2.85
N HIS A 49 -8.91 -3.55 -1.73
CA HIS A 49 -9.53 -3.21 -0.46
C HIS A 49 -8.59 -3.53 0.71
N VAL A 50 -7.72 -2.58 1.04
CA VAL A 50 -6.75 -2.72 2.14
C VAL A 50 -6.97 -1.62 3.17
N SER A 51 -7.16 -2.00 4.43
CA SER A 51 -7.32 -1.03 5.51
C SER A 51 -6.00 -0.32 5.83
N PRO A 52 -6.04 0.97 6.22
CA PRO A 52 -4.83 1.72 6.60
C PRO A 52 -3.99 1.02 7.68
N GLU A 53 -4.63 0.33 8.62
CA GLU A 53 -3.97 -0.38 9.71
C GLU A 53 -3.12 -1.56 9.25
N MET A 54 -3.41 -2.10 8.07
CA MET A 54 -2.63 -3.18 7.46
C MET A 54 -1.37 -2.66 6.75
N LEU A 55 -1.26 -1.33 6.57
CA LEU A 55 -0.19 -0.71 5.80
C LEU A 55 0.87 -0.09 6.72
N ARG A 56 2.12 -0.33 6.37
CA ARG A 56 3.28 0.31 6.99
C ARG A 56 3.90 1.32 6.03
N HIS A 57 4.27 2.47 6.60
CA HIS A 57 5.09 3.44 5.89
C HIS A 57 6.51 2.90 5.78
N ILE A 58 7.02 2.88 4.56
CA ILE A 58 8.45 2.73 4.31
C ILE A 58 9.06 4.11 4.52
N ASN A 59 9.69 4.30 5.67
CA ASN A 59 10.50 5.48 5.92
C ASN A 59 11.93 5.15 5.49
N PRO A 60 12.48 5.76 4.42
CA PRO A 60 13.92 5.68 4.22
C PRO A 60 14.57 6.35 5.42
N ALA A 61 15.43 5.60 6.12
CA ALA A 61 16.23 6.08 7.23
C ALA A 61 17.24 7.13 6.76
#